data_AF-A0A399GUP2-F1
#
_entry.id   AF-A0A399GUP2-F1
#
_cell.length_a   1.000
_cell.length_b   1.000
_cell.length_c   1.000
_cell.angle_alpha   90.00
_cell.angle_beta   90.00
_cell.angle_gamma   90.00
#
_symmetry.space_group_name_H-M   'P 1'
#
loop_
_entity.id
_entity.type
_entity.pdbx_description
1 polymer ?
#
loop_
_entity_poly.entity_id
_entity_poly.type
_entity_poly.pdbx_seq_one_letter_code
_entity_poly.pdbx_strand_id
1 'polypeptide(L)'
;MGEFDAIDSLLAGVGSEAQLPDADVRRELREQAGLSKAQVARAVGVSPSTVTGWETGRDPSGEIRTKYAYLLDGLAAKLTPPQPPAPETPDMPSAGSDVEFAPEPAGDADGDDVEDLAVPESCVLCGKLTHRRVAGFPQHLDPADCAPTTPPAQPAPHQETQPTTAHTPGANGRSRHPQGSGAATSTRRAFQPSNEATDLITYAVQAALTTHHGDVDAATAALVKKAIPDAMALLDETRKGGRYDVIAHPWVPDVLKKQTSRGADQIWEARPKWTRPELPPGAHEITALDINGAYLSALKTHLPLGQLEHTTGLPHDRRRAGIHLITPPAWNHDTVLPNPIGQRDEPGPLWVTEPTLRLLLRLSGPKYGLCDPPEIHESYTSGATEGLLEKFRVALKDARDRALAEDDPVTLEYVKAMYSKFVSTMGESNYNRELYRPDWMHIIRSQAFANLWMKAFKAHEAGLTVVRAMGTDELHLIGAWRDVFPEGRGVSEVKVKDSYTAGTDPSPQ
;
A
#
# COMPACT_ATOMS: atom_id res chain seq x y z
N MET A 1 32.19 -27.35 26.64
CA MET A 1 31.43 -27.65 25.40
C MET A 1 32.47 -28.02 24.39
N GLY A 2 32.61 -29.33 24.20
CA GLY A 2 33.84 -29.95 23.68
C GLY A 2 33.88 -29.91 22.16
N GLU A 3 35.07 -30.02 21.62
CA GLU A 3 35.37 -30.18 20.19
C GLU A 3 34.57 -31.34 19.54
N PHE A 4 34.10 -32.29 20.35
CA PHE A 4 33.22 -33.38 19.96
C PHE A 4 31.74 -32.98 19.77
N ASP A 5 31.21 -31.96 20.46
CA ASP A 5 29.81 -31.49 20.26
C ASP A 5 29.61 -30.93 18.83
N ALA A 6 30.67 -30.31 18.28
CA ALA A 6 30.67 -29.78 16.92
C ALA A 6 30.73 -30.91 15.88
N ILE A 7 31.48 -31.98 16.17
CA ILE A 7 31.56 -33.19 15.33
C ILE A 7 30.25 -33.96 15.39
N ASP A 8 29.65 -34.10 16.57
CA ASP A 8 28.34 -34.76 16.76
C ASP A 8 27.21 -33.97 16.10
N SER A 9 27.27 -32.63 16.10
CA SER A 9 26.34 -31.77 15.35
C SER A 9 26.52 -31.91 13.83
N LEU A 10 27.75 -32.12 13.36
CA LEU A 10 28.05 -32.37 11.96
C LEU A 10 27.55 -33.76 11.52
N LEU A 11 27.76 -34.79 12.34
CA LEU A 11 27.30 -36.16 12.10
C LEU A 11 25.77 -36.29 12.20
N ALA A 12 25.10 -35.54 13.08
CA ALA A 12 23.64 -35.45 13.12
C ALA A 12 23.04 -34.78 11.86
N GLY A 13 23.82 -33.94 11.16
CA GLY A 13 23.48 -33.39 9.85
C GLY A 13 23.68 -34.36 8.68
N VAL A 14 24.33 -35.51 8.91
CA VAL A 14 24.54 -36.59 7.92
C VAL A 14 23.53 -37.73 8.15
N GLY A 15 22.30 -37.39 8.55
CA GLY A 15 21.17 -38.31 8.41
C GLY A 15 20.80 -38.41 6.94
N SER A 16 20.60 -39.64 6.42
CA SER A 16 20.20 -39.87 5.03
C SER A 16 19.03 -38.96 4.64
N GLU A 17 19.30 -37.98 3.79
CA GLU A 17 18.28 -37.09 3.26
C GLU A 17 17.19 -37.94 2.61
N ALA A 18 15.92 -37.68 2.93
CA ALA A 18 14.80 -38.39 2.33
C ALA A 18 14.95 -38.36 0.80
N GLN A 19 14.99 -39.54 0.19
CA GLN A 19 15.23 -39.67 -1.24
C GLN A 19 14.00 -39.13 -1.97
N LEU A 20 14.21 -38.14 -2.84
CA LEU A 20 13.14 -37.58 -3.64
C LEU A 20 13.15 -38.24 -5.02
N PRO A 21 11.97 -38.51 -5.62
CA PRO A 21 11.85 -38.86 -7.03
C PRO A 21 12.41 -37.75 -7.94
N ASP A 22 12.59 -38.04 -9.23
CA ASP A 22 13.01 -37.04 -10.22
C ASP A 22 11.98 -35.92 -10.38
N ALA A 23 12.44 -34.74 -10.82
CA ALA A 23 11.61 -33.52 -10.90
C ALA A 23 10.32 -33.69 -11.70
N ASP A 24 10.38 -34.44 -12.82
CA ASP A 24 9.21 -34.75 -13.63
C ASP A 24 8.21 -35.67 -12.90
N VAL A 25 8.70 -36.67 -12.16
CA VAL A 25 7.87 -37.57 -11.35
C VAL A 25 7.16 -36.81 -10.23
N ARG A 26 7.82 -35.82 -9.62
CA ARG A 26 7.22 -34.93 -8.61
C ARG A 26 6.03 -34.15 -9.19
N ARG A 27 6.21 -33.59 -10.40
CA ARG A 27 5.18 -32.85 -11.13
C ARG A 27 4.00 -33.76 -11.49
N GLU A 28 4.28 -34.95 -12.03
CA GLU A 28 3.27 -35.93 -12.43
C GLU A 28 2.44 -36.40 -11.24
N LEU A 29 3.05 -36.74 -10.10
CA LEU A 29 2.33 -37.15 -8.89
C LEU A 29 1.39 -36.05 -8.39
N ARG A 30 1.82 -34.79 -8.43
CA ARG A 30 0.99 -33.64 -8.06
C ARG A 30 -0.20 -33.48 -9.02
N GLU A 31 0.03 -33.57 -10.31
CA GLU A 31 -0.99 -33.36 -11.35
C GLU A 31 -2.01 -34.49 -11.39
N GLN A 32 -1.57 -35.75 -11.26
CA GLN A 32 -2.45 -36.91 -11.14
C GLN A 32 -3.32 -36.86 -9.88
N ALA A 33 -2.81 -36.26 -8.80
CA ALA A 33 -3.58 -36.02 -7.58
C ALA A 33 -4.52 -34.80 -7.67
N GLY A 34 -4.52 -34.05 -8.78
CA GLY A 34 -5.33 -32.85 -8.97
C GLY A 34 -4.94 -31.69 -8.05
N LEU A 35 -3.70 -31.69 -7.54
CA LEU A 35 -3.21 -30.66 -6.62
C LEU A 35 -2.56 -29.50 -7.38
N SER A 36 -2.94 -28.27 -7.03
CA SER A 36 -2.24 -27.09 -7.51
C SER A 36 -0.92 -26.89 -6.76
N LYS A 37 0.06 -26.24 -7.40
CA LYS A 37 1.33 -25.88 -6.75
C LYS A 37 1.11 -25.04 -5.47
N ALA A 38 0.05 -24.23 -5.44
CA ALA A 38 -0.33 -23.44 -4.27
C ALA A 38 -0.84 -24.29 -3.09
N GLN A 39 -1.56 -25.37 -3.37
CA GLN A 39 -2.01 -26.30 -2.33
C GLN A 39 -0.84 -27.07 -1.72
N VAL A 40 0.09 -27.56 -2.55
CA VAL A 40 1.32 -28.22 -2.09
C VAL A 40 2.19 -27.26 -1.28
N ALA A 41 2.37 -26.03 -1.77
CA ALA A 41 3.14 -24.99 -1.10
C ALA A 41 2.59 -24.66 0.30
N ARG A 42 1.26 -24.50 0.42
CA ARG A 42 0.59 -24.26 1.70
C ARG A 42 0.74 -25.43 2.68
N ALA A 43 0.66 -26.67 2.20
CA ALA A 43 0.78 -27.86 3.04
C ALA A 43 2.20 -28.06 3.59
N VAL A 44 3.22 -27.71 2.81
CA VAL A 44 4.63 -27.88 3.17
C VAL A 44 5.22 -26.62 3.84
N GLY A 45 4.54 -25.48 3.75
CA GLY A 45 4.94 -24.21 4.38
C GLY A 45 5.93 -23.39 3.55
N VAL A 46 5.83 -23.45 2.21
CA VAL A 46 6.69 -22.73 1.25
C VAL A 46 5.87 -21.90 0.26
N SER A 47 6.51 -21.21 -0.69
CA SER A 47 5.82 -20.50 -1.77
C SER A 47 5.54 -21.42 -2.98
N PRO A 48 4.53 -21.11 -3.81
CA PRO A 48 4.27 -21.85 -5.05
C PRO A 48 5.45 -21.81 -6.05
N SER A 49 6.23 -20.73 -6.04
CA SER A 49 7.45 -20.59 -6.86
C SER A 49 8.57 -21.51 -6.39
N THR A 50 8.66 -21.79 -5.09
CA THR A 50 9.59 -22.80 -4.56
C THR A 50 9.22 -24.19 -5.03
N VAL A 51 7.92 -24.54 -5.06
CA VAL A 51 7.42 -25.80 -5.61
C VAL A 51 7.69 -25.90 -7.12
N THR A 52 7.49 -24.80 -7.87
CA THR A 52 7.90 -24.76 -9.29
C THR A 52 9.39 -25.06 -9.44
N GLY A 53 10.25 -24.45 -8.61
CA GLY A 53 11.68 -24.74 -8.64
C GLY A 53 11.99 -26.22 -8.36
N TRP A 54 11.22 -26.88 -7.50
CA TRP A 54 11.39 -28.31 -7.20
C TRP A 54 10.99 -29.25 -8.32
N GLU A 55 10.00 -28.84 -9.10
CA GLU A 55 9.49 -29.57 -10.27
C GLU A 55 10.28 -29.25 -11.55
N THR A 56 11.26 -28.35 -11.49
CA THR A 56 12.17 -28.02 -12.60
C THR A 56 13.64 -28.34 -12.28
N GLY A 57 13.91 -29.11 -11.22
CA GLY A 57 15.25 -29.68 -10.94
C GLY A 57 15.99 -29.11 -9.72
N ARG A 58 15.43 -28.17 -8.96
CA ARG A 58 16.00 -27.75 -7.67
C ARG A 58 15.57 -28.71 -6.56
N ASP A 59 16.42 -28.97 -5.58
CA ASP A 59 16.05 -29.83 -4.45
C ASP A 59 15.77 -29.02 -3.16
N PRO A 60 14.74 -29.40 -2.38
CA PRO A 60 14.56 -28.89 -1.02
C PRO A 60 15.61 -29.49 -0.08
N SER A 61 15.86 -28.80 1.03
CA SER A 61 16.79 -29.22 2.09
C SER A 61 16.11 -29.27 3.47
N GLY A 62 16.73 -30.01 4.40
CA GLY A 62 16.33 -30.07 5.80
C GLY A 62 14.90 -30.56 6.03
N GLU A 63 14.21 -29.99 7.03
CA GLU A 63 12.86 -30.39 7.44
C GLU A 63 11.81 -30.27 6.33
N ILE A 64 12.00 -29.30 5.41
CA ILE A 64 11.12 -29.07 4.26
C ILE A 64 11.24 -30.24 3.26
N ARG A 65 12.45 -30.78 3.06
CA ARG A 65 12.68 -31.97 2.22
C ARG A 65 11.90 -33.16 2.76
N THR A 66 11.93 -33.39 4.07
CA THR A 66 11.21 -34.50 4.72
C THR A 66 9.70 -34.37 4.55
N LYS A 67 9.14 -33.17 4.76
CA LYS A 67 7.69 -32.91 4.58
C LYS A 67 7.25 -33.11 3.13
N TYR A 68 8.08 -32.66 2.19
CA TYR A 68 7.80 -32.80 0.77
C TYR A 68 7.93 -34.26 0.29
N ALA A 69 8.95 -34.99 0.75
CA ALA A 69 9.09 -36.43 0.49
C ALA A 69 7.88 -37.22 1.03
N TYR A 70 7.47 -36.95 2.27
CA TYR A 70 6.31 -37.60 2.89
C TYR A 70 5.01 -37.36 2.10
N LEU A 71 4.82 -36.15 1.58
CA LEU A 71 3.69 -35.83 0.70
C LEU A 71 3.75 -36.67 -0.59
N LEU A 72 4.90 -36.71 -1.26
CA LEU A 72 5.07 -37.44 -2.52
C LEU A 72 4.89 -38.95 -2.34
N ASP A 73 5.42 -39.53 -1.27
CA ASP A 73 5.23 -40.94 -0.91
C ASP A 73 3.75 -41.26 -0.68
N GLY A 74 3.05 -40.37 0.04
CA GLY A 74 1.62 -40.49 0.26
C GLY A 74 0.80 -40.41 -1.03
N LEU A 75 1.20 -39.56 -1.98
CA LEU A 75 0.57 -39.46 -3.30
C LEU A 75 0.84 -40.72 -4.13
N ALA A 76 2.09 -41.19 -4.20
CA ALA A 76 2.47 -42.40 -4.94
C ALA A 76 1.72 -43.64 -4.44
N ALA A 77 1.59 -43.80 -3.12
CA ALA A 77 0.86 -44.90 -2.51
C ALA A 77 -0.66 -44.86 -2.77
N LYS A 78 -1.22 -43.67 -3.00
CA LYS A 78 -2.66 -43.48 -3.32
C LYS A 78 -2.97 -43.58 -4.80
N LEU A 79 -2.01 -43.28 -5.66
CA LEU A 79 -2.14 -43.30 -7.11
C LEU A 79 -1.77 -44.67 -7.72
N THR A 80 -1.10 -45.54 -6.96
CA THR A 80 -0.86 -46.94 -7.35
C THR A 80 -2.07 -47.82 -7.01
N PRO A 81 -2.74 -48.48 -7.97
CA PRO A 81 -3.81 -49.43 -7.68
C PRO A 81 -3.27 -50.69 -6.96
N PRO A 82 -4.07 -51.38 -6.11
CA PRO A 82 -3.63 -52.59 -5.45
C PRO A 82 -3.32 -53.69 -6.47
N GLN A 83 -2.07 -54.18 -6.45
CA GLN A 83 -1.63 -55.29 -7.27
C GLN A 83 -2.34 -56.59 -6.83
N PRO A 84 -3.02 -57.32 -7.72
CA PRO A 84 -3.45 -58.70 -7.44
C PRO A 84 -2.22 -59.60 -7.28
N PRO A 85 -2.27 -60.66 -6.45
CA PRO A 85 -1.15 -61.58 -6.32
C PRO A 85 -0.83 -62.25 -7.66
N ALA A 86 0.47 -62.40 -7.92
CA ALA A 86 1.04 -62.91 -9.17
C ALA A 86 0.48 -64.29 -9.55
N PRO A 87 0.06 -64.51 -10.81
CA PRO A 87 -0.04 -65.83 -11.39
C PRO A 87 1.30 -66.24 -12.03
N GLU A 88 1.64 -67.51 -11.85
CA GLU A 88 2.77 -68.20 -12.46
C GLU A 88 2.72 -68.13 -13.99
N THR A 89 3.88 -67.93 -14.62
CA THR A 89 4.13 -68.07 -16.07
C THR A 89 3.81 -69.50 -16.54
N PRO A 90 3.31 -69.71 -17.78
CA PRO A 90 4.22 -69.71 -18.93
C PRO A 90 3.67 -69.24 -20.30
N ASP A 91 4.67 -68.94 -21.13
CA ASP A 91 4.75 -68.99 -22.59
C ASP A 91 4.30 -67.80 -23.47
N MET A 92 5.32 -67.30 -24.17
CA MET A 92 5.33 -66.49 -25.39
C MET A 92 4.96 -67.37 -26.61
N PRO A 93 4.51 -66.84 -27.78
CA PRO A 93 5.35 -65.96 -28.60
C PRO A 93 4.68 -64.84 -29.44
N SER A 94 5.46 -63.76 -29.58
CA SER A 94 5.77 -62.94 -30.77
C SER A 94 4.74 -62.75 -31.90
N ALA A 95 4.42 -61.48 -32.21
CA ALA A 95 4.50 -60.87 -33.55
C ALA A 95 3.98 -59.41 -33.51
N GLY A 96 4.83 -58.42 -33.85
CA GLY A 96 4.63 -57.52 -35.01
C GLY A 96 3.80 -56.26 -34.67
N SER A 97 4.04 -55.06 -35.15
CA SER A 97 4.98 -54.51 -36.13
C SER A 97 4.97 -52.98 -35.98
N ASP A 98 5.99 -52.37 -36.56
CA ASP A 98 6.30 -50.94 -36.62
C ASP A 98 5.16 -50.01 -37.07
N VAL A 99 5.16 -48.78 -36.55
CA VAL A 99 5.08 -47.58 -37.42
C VAL A 99 6.03 -46.50 -36.88
N GLU A 100 7.06 -46.27 -37.67
CA GLU A 100 8.04 -45.20 -37.64
C GLU A 100 7.46 -43.97 -38.37
N PHE A 101 7.61 -42.75 -37.83
CA PHE A 101 7.87 -41.52 -38.59
C PHE A 101 8.33 -40.38 -37.66
N ALA A 102 9.58 -39.95 -37.85
CA ALA A 102 10.18 -38.69 -37.36
C ALA A 102 9.88 -37.53 -38.35
N PRO A 103 10.39 -36.28 -38.20
CA PRO A 103 10.96 -35.56 -37.05
C PRO A 103 10.26 -34.19 -36.81
N GLU A 104 10.82 -33.40 -35.88
CA GLU A 104 10.45 -32.05 -35.40
C GLU A 104 10.20 -30.95 -36.47
N PRO A 105 9.74 -29.76 -36.04
CA PRO A 105 10.77 -28.74 -35.85
C PRO A 105 10.69 -27.97 -34.52
N ALA A 106 11.86 -27.64 -34.01
CA ALA A 106 12.07 -26.53 -33.09
C ALA A 106 11.47 -25.23 -33.66
N GLY A 107 10.76 -24.50 -32.80
CA GLY A 107 10.31 -23.14 -33.04
C GLY A 107 10.45 -22.34 -31.75
N ASP A 108 11.52 -21.54 -31.68
CA ASP A 108 11.59 -20.39 -30.78
C ASP A 108 10.42 -19.45 -31.10
N ALA A 109 9.61 -19.11 -30.10
CA ALA A 109 8.77 -17.91 -30.11
C ALA A 109 8.42 -17.49 -28.68
N ASP A 110 9.06 -16.39 -28.27
CA ASP A 110 8.48 -15.36 -27.40
C ASP A 110 7.05 -15.04 -27.88
N GLY A 111 6.04 -15.00 -27.00
CA GLY A 111 4.67 -14.71 -27.42
C GLY A 111 3.64 -14.71 -26.30
N ASP A 112 3.05 -13.55 -26.07
CA ASP A 112 1.86 -13.30 -25.23
C ASP A 112 0.82 -14.44 -25.30
N ASP A 113 0.32 -14.87 -24.14
CA ASP A 113 -0.81 -15.80 -23.99
C ASP A 113 -2.09 -15.24 -24.65
N VAL A 114 -2.27 -15.50 -25.95
CA VAL A 114 -3.46 -15.14 -26.72
C VAL A 114 -4.13 -16.41 -27.27
N GLU A 115 -5.35 -16.67 -26.81
CA GLU A 115 -6.23 -17.75 -27.27
C GLU A 115 -7.34 -17.19 -28.19
N ASP A 116 -7.61 -17.87 -29.31
CA ASP A 116 -8.79 -17.58 -30.15
C ASP A 116 -10.00 -18.44 -29.73
N LEU A 117 -11.15 -17.79 -29.51
CA LEU A 117 -12.41 -18.38 -29.10
C LEU A 117 -13.31 -18.70 -30.30
N ALA A 118 -13.72 -19.97 -30.41
CA ALA A 118 -14.67 -20.42 -31.43
C ALA A 118 -16.08 -19.81 -31.27
N VAL A 119 -16.47 -19.44 -30.05
CA VAL A 119 -17.73 -18.76 -29.73
C VAL A 119 -17.40 -17.39 -29.12
N PRO A 120 -17.97 -16.28 -29.63
CA PRO A 120 -17.62 -14.97 -29.14
C PRO A 120 -18.15 -14.72 -27.73
N GLU A 121 -17.29 -14.22 -26.85
CA GLU A 121 -17.59 -13.85 -25.46
C GLU A 121 -17.53 -12.32 -25.28
N SER A 122 -18.13 -11.78 -24.23
CA SER A 122 -18.13 -10.32 -23.99
C SER A 122 -16.77 -9.84 -23.48
N CYS A 123 -16.15 -8.90 -24.19
CA CYS A 123 -14.89 -8.25 -23.82
C CYS A 123 -14.97 -7.60 -22.44
N VAL A 124 -14.03 -7.92 -21.54
CA VAL A 124 -14.01 -7.42 -20.15
C VAL A 124 -13.74 -5.91 -20.06
N LEU A 125 -13.25 -5.28 -21.13
CA LEU A 125 -12.93 -3.85 -21.17
C LEU A 125 -14.07 -2.98 -21.71
N CYS A 126 -14.84 -3.45 -22.70
CA CYS A 126 -15.86 -2.65 -23.38
C CYS A 126 -17.24 -3.32 -23.51
N GLY A 127 -17.37 -4.60 -23.14
CA GLY A 127 -18.61 -5.37 -23.19
C GLY A 127 -19.04 -5.84 -24.59
N LYS A 128 -18.30 -5.48 -25.66
CA LYS A 128 -18.57 -5.97 -27.03
C LYS A 128 -18.07 -7.41 -27.21
N LEU A 129 -18.67 -8.14 -28.14
CA LEU A 129 -18.27 -9.51 -28.45
C LEU A 129 -16.86 -9.56 -29.05
N THR A 130 -16.03 -10.46 -28.52
CA THR A 130 -14.67 -10.75 -29.00
C THR A 130 -14.50 -12.25 -29.18
N HIS A 131 -13.73 -12.63 -30.20
CA HIS A 131 -13.28 -14.00 -30.42
C HIS A 131 -11.88 -14.24 -29.88
N ARG A 132 -11.36 -13.37 -28.99
CA ARG A 132 -10.00 -13.46 -28.47
C ARG A 132 -9.97 -13.38 -26.95
N ARG A 133 -9.09 -14.18 -26.35
CA ARG A 133 -8.82 -14.26 -24.92
C ARG A 133 -7.33 -13.99 -24.71
N VAL A 134 -7.00 -13.07 -23.81
CA VAL A 134 -5.60 -12.75 -23.49
C VAL A 134 -5.39 -13.00 -22.02
N ALA A 135 -4.40 -13.82 -21.67
CA ALA A 135 -4.12 -14.24 -20.30
C ALA A 135 -5.38 -14.73 -19.54
N GLY A 136 -6.26 -15.47 -20.21
CA GLY A 136 -7.47 -16.04 -19.61
C GLY A 136 -8.73 -15.16 -19.66
N PHE A 137 -8.66 -13.90 -20.13
CA PHE A 137 -9.81 -12.99 -20.16
C PHE A 137 -10.25 -12.63 -21.60
N PRO A 138 -11.56 -12.70 -21.93
CA PRO A 138 -12.04 -12.27 -23.24
C PRO A 138 -11.78 -10.77 -23.44
N GLN A 139 -10.91 -10.40 -24.38
CA GLN A 139 -10.63 -9.01 -24.73
C GLN A 139 -10.09 -8.87 -26.16
N HIS A 140 -10.14 -7.67 -26.73
CA HIS A 140 -9.49 -7.39 -28.02
C HIS A 140 -7.97 -7.24 -27.84
N LEU A 141 -7.19 -7.58 -28.88
CA LEU A 141 -5.74 -7.36 -28.86
C LEU A 141 -5.36 -5.89 -29.05
N ASP A 142 -6.09 -5.20 -29.92
CA ASP A 142 -5.86 -3.77 -30.13
C ASP A 142 -6.85 -2.94 -29.27
N PRO A 143 -6.34 -1.99 -28.45
CA PRO A 143 -7.17 -1.02 -27.74
C PRO A 143 -8.14 -0.22 -28.65
N ALA A 144 -7.81 -0.02 -29.93
CA ALA A 144 -8.66 0.67 -30.90
C ALA A 144 -9.99 -0.07 -31.15
N ASP A 145 -9.99 -1.40 -31.04
CA ASP A 145 -11.20 -2.23 -31.19
C ASP A 145 -12.14 -2.11 -29.98
N CYS A 146 -11.62 -1.62 -28.85
CA CYS A 146 -12.41 -1.26 -27.67
C CYS A 146 -12.99 0.16 -27.72
N ALA A 147 -12.69 0.97 -28.75
CA ALA A 147 -13.19 2.33 -28.83
C ALA A 147 -14.71 2.39 -29.11
N PRO A 148 -15.41 3.42 -28.60
CA PRO A 148 -16.77 3.72 -29.03
C PRO A 148 -16.72 4.21 -30.49
N THR A 149 -17.56 3.65 -31.34
CA THR A 149 -17.69 4.08 -32.73
C THR A 149 -18.22 5.52 -32.73
N THR A 150 -17.35 6.49 -33.01
CA THR A 150 -17.76 7.89 -33.21
C THR A 150 -18.67 7.95 -34.44
N PRO A 151 -19.90 8.46 -34.37
CA PRO A 151 -20.71 8.69 -35.55
C PRO A 151 -19.98 9.65 -36.50
N PRO A 152 -20.00 9.45 -37.82
CA PRO A 152 -19.35 10.36 -38.75
C PRO A 152 -19.96 11.76 -38.64
N ALA A 153 -19.06 12.75 -38.56
CA ALA A 153 -19.40 14.17 -38.48
C ALA A 153 -20.20 14.62 -39.71
N GLN A 154 -21.39 15.17 -39.48
CA GLN A 154 -22.13 15.94 -40.48
C GLN A 154 -21.33 17.20 -40.85
N PRO A 155 -21.16 17.52 -42.14
CA PRO A 155 -20.49 18.75 -42.56
C PRO A 155 -21.33 19.98 -42.19
N ALA A 156 -20.67 20.97 -41.60
CA ALA A 156 -21.24 22.26 -41.23
C ALA A 156 -21.72 23.05 -42.47
N PRO A 157 -22.90 23.70 -42.41
CA PRO A 157 -23.32 24.60 -43.47
C PRO A 157 -22.60 25.96 -43.39
N HIS A 158 -22.32 26.50 -44.57
CA HIS A 158 -21.63 27.76 -44.82
C HIS A 158 -22.25 28.97 -44.10
N GLN A 159 -21.36 29.85 -43.64
CA GLN A 159 -21.67 31.23 -43.27
C GLN A 159 -22.08 32.03 -44.51
N GLU A 160 -23.23 32.68 -44.44
CA GLU A 160 -23.61 33.79 -45.29
C GLU A 160 -23.79 35.05 -44.44
N THR A 161 -23.32 36.17 -44.98
CA THR A 161 -23.07 37.45 -44.33
C THR A 161 -24.31 38.34 -44.10
N GLN A 162 -24.35 38.96 -42.90
CA GLN A 162 -24.88 40.31 -42.53
C GLN A 162 -26.41 40.57 -42.53
N PRO A 163 -26.93 41.66 -41.86
CA PRO A 163 -26.26 42.70 -41.05
C PRO A 163 -26.87 43.02 -39.66
N THR A 164 -26.09 43.82 -38.94
CA THR A 164 -26.27 44.62 -37.71
C THR A 164 -27.65 45.19 -37.35
N THR A 165 -27.98 45.24 -36.05
CA THR A 165 -28.41 46.46 -35.33
C THR A 165 -28.16 46.34 -33.82
N ALA A 166 -27.83 47.47 -33.21
CA ALA A 166 -27.53 47.67 -31.79
C ALA A 166 -28.79 47.64 -30.90
N HIS A 167 -28.63 47.44 -29.58
CA HIS A 167 -29.17 48.29 -28.50
C HIS A 167 -28.83 47.74 -27.09
N THR A 168 -28.63 48.68 -26.16
CA THR A 168 -28.11 48.58 -24.78
C THR A 168 -29.21 48.22 -23.74
N PRO A 169 -28.97 48.23 -22.39
CA PRO A 169 -29.48 47.20 -21.48
C PRO A 169 -30.72 47.65 -20.68
N GLY A 170 -31.51 46.69 -20.19
CA GLY A 170 -32.68 46.98 -19.36
C GLY A 170 -32.98 45.90 -18.33
N ALA A 171 -32.87 46.28 -17.06
CA ALA A 171 -33.29 45.52 -15.90
C ALA A 171 -34.83 45.42 -15.80
N ASN A 172 -35.35 44.25 -15.41
CA ASN A 172 -36.21 44.06 -14.23
C ASN A 172 -36.87 42.67 -14.24
N GLY A 173 -36.96 42.08 -13.05
CA GLY A 173 -37.40 40.71 -12.84
C GLY A 173 -38.91 40.49 -12.93
N ARG A 174 -39.28 39.21 -12.91
CA ARG A 174 -40.35 38.66 -12.07
C ARG A 174 -40.35 37.14 -12.14
N SER A 175 -40.65 36.58 -10.98
CA SER A 175 -40.78 35.18 -10.59
C SER A 175 -41.66 34.35 -11.51
N ARG A 176 -41.25 33.11 -11.77
CA ARG A 176 -42.15 31.97 -11.99
C ARG A 176 -41.43 30.67 -11.63
N HIS A 177 -41.89 30.04 -10.55
CA HIS A 177 -41.65 28.61 -10.32
C HIS A 177 -42.17 27.80 -11.50
N PRO A 178 -41.48 26.71 -11.85
CA PRO A 178 -42.15 25.42 -11.81
C PRO A 178 -41.35 24.36 -11.03
N GLN A 179 -42.13 23.42 -10.52
CA GLN A 179 -41.77 22.28 -9.70
C GLN A 179 -40.92 21.26 -10.47
N GLY A 180 -40.03 20.61 -9.72
CA GLY A 180 -39.90 19.15 -9.70
C GLY A 180 -39.48 18.44 -10.98
N SER A 181 -38.18 18.30 -11.17
CA SER A 181 -37.60 17.06 -11.68
C SER A 181 -36.26 16.82 -11.00
N GLY A 182 -36.19 15.72 -10.24
CA GLY A 182 -35.04 15.34 -9.44
C GLY A 182 -33.82 15.13 -10.34
N ALA A 183 -32.89 16.08 -10.30
CA ALA A 183 -31.55 15.85 -10.77
C ALA A 183 -30.86 14.93 -9.76
N ALA A 184 -30.74 13.66 -10.13
CA ALA A 184 -29.87 12.71 -9.45
C ALA A 184 -28.43 13.21 -9.58
N THR A 185 -28.01 14.03 -8.63
CA THR A 185 -26.60 14.30 -8.38
C THR A 185 -25.95 12.96 -8.04
N SER A 186 -25.11 12.48 -8.95
CA SER A 186 -24.14 11.41 -8.71
C SER A 186 -23.18 11.88 -7.61
N THR A 187 -23.63 11.78 -6.37
CA THR A 187 -22.75 11.74 -5.21
C THR A 187 -21.91 10.49 -5.38
N ARG A 188 -20.60 10.66 -5.60
CA ARG A 188 -19.64 9.57 -5.40
C ARG A 188 -19.99 8.91 -4.06
N ARG A 189 -20.53 7.69 -4.10
CA ARG A 189 -20.82 6.94 -2.88
C ARG A 189 -19.49 6.80 -2.15
N ALA A 190 -19.37 7.48 -1.02
CA ALA A 190 -18.32 7.18 -0.07
C ALA A 190 -18.44 5.68 0.25
N PHE A 191 -17.33 4.96 0.09
CA PHE A 191 -17.29 3.55 0.42
C PHE A 191 -17.59 3.40 1.92
N GLN A 192 -18.64 2.64 2.25
CA GLN A 192 -18.91 2.22 3.62
C GLN A 192 -18.14 0.91 3.87
N PRO A 193 -17.37 0.80 4.97
CA PRO A 193 -16.78 -0.47 5.36
C PRO A 193 -17.87 -1.52 5.54
N SER A 194 -17.56 -2.79 5.30
CA SER A 194 -18.49 -3.87 5.67
C SER A 194 -18.76 -3.79 7.16
N ASN A 195 -20.02 -4.02 7.58
CA ASN A 195 -20.38 -4.06 9.00
C ASN A 195 -19.44 -5.00 9.77
N GLU A 196 -19.12 -6.15 9.17
CA GLU A 196 -18.21 -7.17 9.72
C GLU A 196 -16.85 -6.63 10.22
N ALA A 197 -16.20 -5.70 9.50
CA ALA A 197 -14.90 -5.16 9.92
C ALA A 197 -15.01 -4.18 11.10
N THR A 198 -16.09 -3.40 11.14
CA THR A 198 -16.38 -2.49 12.28
C THR A 198 -16.82 -3.28 13.50
N ASP A 199 -17.49 -4.40 13.27
CA ASP A 199 -17.95 -5.33 14.30
C ASP A 199 -16.76 -5.99 15.02
N LEU A 200 -15.62 -6.20 14.35
CA LEU A 200 -14.41 -6.75 14.99
C LEU A 200 -13.89 -5.88 16.14
N ILE A 201 -13.81 -4.56 15.95
CA ILE A 201 -13.33 -3.64 16.99
C ILE A 201 -14.33 -3.63 18.15
N THR A 202 -15.62 -3.51 17.83
CA THR A 202 -16.70 -3.48 18.82
C THR A 202 -16.74 -4.77 19.64
N TYR A 203 -16.65 -5.92 18.98
CA TYR A 203 -16.62 -7.24 19.62
C TYR A 203 -15.41 -7.39 20.54
N ALA A 204 -14.21 -6.99 20.09
CA ALA A 204 -13.00 -7.06 20.90
C ALA A 204 -13.13 -6.24 22.19
N VAL A 205 -13.67 -5.02 22.09
CA VAL A 205 -13.90 -4.14 23.24
C VAL A 205 -14.90 -4.74 24.22
N GLN A 206 -16.05 -5.22 23.73
CA GLN A 206 -17.07 -5.86 24.58
C GLN A 206 -16.56 -7.13 25.25
N ALA A 207 -15.81 -7.96 24.52
CA ALA A 207 -15.20 -9.17 25.07
C ALA A 207 -14.16 -8.84 26.16
N ALA A 208 -13.34 -7.80 25.96
CA ALA A 208 -12.36 -7.37 26.95
C ALA A 208 -13.05 -6.82 28.21
N LEU A 209 -14.04 -5.95 28.06
CA LEU A 209 -14.82 -5.42 29.19
C LEU A 209 -15.51 -6.54 29.96
N THR A 210 -16.11 -7.50 29.27
CA THR A 210 -16.75 -8.66 29.91
C THR A 210 -15.74 -9.50 30.69
N THR A 211 -14.59 -9.80 30.08
CA THR A 211 -13.51 -10.61 30.69
C THR A 211 -12.95 -9.94 31.94
N HIS A 212 -12.86 -8.62 31.94
CA HIS A 212 -12.37 -7.82 33.06
C HIS A 212 -13.50 -7.26 33.95
N HIS A 213 -14.71 -7.83 33.88
CA HIS A 213 -15.86 -7.48 34.72
C HIS A 213 -16.21 -5.97 34.73
N GLY A 214 -16.00 -5.29 33.61
CA GLY A 214 -16.24 -3.85 33.46
C GLY A 214 -15.10 -2.95 33.93
N ASP A 215 -13.97 -3.50 34.37
CA ASP A 215 -12.77 -2.72 34.68
C ASP A 215 -12.18 -2.13 33.39
N VAL A 216 -12.40 -0.82 33.22
CA VAL A 216 -11.99 0.00 32.06
C VAL A 216 -10.48 -0.01 31.87
N ASP A 217 -9.71 0.15 32.95
CA ASP A 217 -8.25 0.25 32.87
C ASP A 217 -7.63 -1.10 32.53
N ALA A 218 -8.11 -2.17 33.18
CA ALA A 218 -7.65 -3.53 32.89
C ALA A 218 -8.02 -3.98 31.47
N ALA A 219 -9.25 -3.70 31.03
CA ALA A 219 -9.70 -4.00 29.67
C ALA A 219 -8.88 -3.23 28.63
N THR A 220 -8.65 -1.93 28.84
CA THR A 220 -7.82 -1.10 27.95
C THR A 220 -6.40 -1.64 27.88
N ALA A 221 -5.78 -1.97 29.02
CA ALA A 221 -4.42 -2.53 29.04
C ALA A 221 -4.33 -3.87 28.30
N ALA A 222 -5.35 -4.73 28.40
CA ALA A 222 -5.42 -5.99 27.67
C ALA A 222 -5.57 -5.78 26.15
N LEU A 223 -6.45 -4.88 25.73
CA LEU A 223 -6.66 -4.50 24.33
C LEU A 223 -5.41 -3.89 23.71
N VAL A 224 -4.75 -2.97 24.40
CA VAL A 224 -3.50 -2.35 23.93
C VAL A 224 -2.41 -3.40 23.70
N LYS A 225 -2.36 -4.49 24.49
CA LYS A 225 -1.41 -5.60 24.27
C LYS A 225 -1.75 -6.41 23.00
N LYS A 226 -3.04 -6.56 22.67
CA LYS A 226 -3.52 -7.28 21.47
C LYS A 226 -3.65 -6.41 20.22
N ALA A 227 -3.43 -5.10 20.32
CA ALA A 227 -3.62 -4.16 19.22
C ALA A 227 -2.86 -4.50 17.92
N ILE A 228 -1.69 -5.16 17.97
CA ILE A 228 -0.97 -5.59 16.76
C ILE A 228 -1.69 -6.76 16.06
N PRO A 229 -1.89 -7.93 16.70
CA PRO A 229 -2.59 -9.04 16.05
C PRO A 229 -4.01 -8.64 15.63
N ASP A 230 -4.72 -7.82 16.42
CA ASP A 230 -6.06 -7.37 16.06
C ASP A 230 -6.05 -6.39 14.87
N ALA A 231 -5.01 -5.55 14.73
CA ALA A 231 -4.83 -4.71 13.55
C ALA A 231 -4.52 -5.54 12.29
N MET A 232 -3.74 -6.62 12.42
CA MET A 232 -3.48 -7.54 11.31
C MET A 232 -4.74 -8.29 10.89
N ALA A 233 -5.50 -8.81 11.87
CA ALA A 233 -6.79 -9.46 11.61
C ALA A 233 -7.79 -8.50 10.92
N LEU A 234 -7.85 -7.24 11.36
CA LEU A 234 -8.67 -6.22 10.71
C LEU A 234 -8.18 -5.89 9.30
N LEU A 235 -6.86 -5.83 9.07
CA LEU A 235 -6.29 -5.64 7.75
C LEU A 235 -6.69 -6.78 6.81
N ASP A 236 -6.57 -8.03 7.24
CA ASP A 236 -6.95 -9.21 6.45
C ASP A 236 -8.44 -9.21 6.12
N GLU A 237 -9.30 -8.91 7.11
CA GLU A 237 -10.74 -8.82 6.91
C GLU A 237 -11.10 -7.75 5.88
N THR A 238 -10.55 -6.55 6.04
CA THR A 238 -10.83 -5.43 5.14
C THR A 238 -10.28 -5.64 3.72
N ARG A 239 -9.34 -6.59 3.56
CA ARG A 239 -8.75 -6.94 2.26
C ARG A 239 -9.40 -8.13 1.58
N LYS A 240 -10.35 -8.84 2.20
CA LYS A 240 -11.15 -9.85 1.50
C LYS A 240 -11.83 -9.24 0.26
N GLY A 241 -11.68 -9.91 -0.89
CA GLY A 241 -12.15 -9.42 -2.19
C GLY A 241 -11.39 -8.18 -2.71
N GLY A 242 -10.23 -7.87 -2.15
CA GLY A 242 -9.33 -6.84 -2.64
C GLY A 242 -8.77 -7.20 -4.02
N ARG A 243 -8.52 -6.17 -4.85
CA ARG A 243 -7.98 -6.36 -6.21
C ARG A 243 -6.50 -6.77 -6.25
N TYR A 244 -5.76 -6.50 -5.18
CA TYR A 244 -4.32 -6.68 -5.13
C TYR A 244 -3.92 -7.54 -3.94
N ASP A 245 -3.10 -8.55 -4.22
CA ASP A 245 -2.34 -9.26 -3.21
C ASP A 245 -1.17 -8.39 -2.74
N VAL A 246 -0.78 -8.58 -1.48
CA VAL A 246 0.36 -7.86 -0.89
C VAL A 246 1.43 -8.89 -0.64
N ILE A 247 2.61 -8.61 -1.15
CA ILE A 247 3.79 -9.36 -0.77
C ILE A 247 4.18 -8.88 0.62
N ALA A 248 3.92 -9.72 1.62
CA ALA A 248 4.19 -9.40 3.02
C ALA A 248 5.69 -9.36 3.35
N HIS A 249 6.50 -10.16 2.64
CA HIS A 249 7.95 -10.29 2.82
C HIS A 249 8.68 -10.20 1.48
N PRO A 250 8.69 -9.03 0.81
CA PRO A 250 9.44 -8.86 -0.42
C PRO A 250 10.94 -8.87 -0.11
N TRP A 251 11.75 -9.07 -1.15
CA TRP A 251 13.16 -8.73 -1.06
C TRP A 251 13.30 -7.23 -0.77
N VAL A 252 14.19 -6.88 0.17
CA VAL A 252 14.41 -5.50 0.63
C VAL A 252 15.78 -5.02 0.15
N PRO A 253 15.86 -3.89 -0.58
CA PRO A 253 17.11 -3.23 -0.94
C PRO A 253 18.00 -2.91 0.28
N ASP A 254 19.32 -2.91 0.11
CA ASP A 254 20.25 -2.68 1.22
C ASP A 254 20.10 -1.30 1.88
N VAL A 255 19.66 -0.29 1.14
CA VAL A 255 19.34 1.05 1.65
C VAL A 255 18.19 1.04 2.67
N LEU A 256 17.29 0.06 2.61
CA LEU A 256 16.18 -0.11 3.56
C LEU A 256 16.53 -1.02 4.74
N LYS A 257 17.74 -1.62 4.75
CA LYS A 257 18.22 -2.44 5.86
C LYS A 257 19.00 -1.56 6.83
N LYS A 258 18.76 -1.75 8.13
CA LYS A 258 19.62 -1.14 9.14
C LYS A 258 21.04 -1.70 9.05
N GLN A 259 22.00 -0.80 8.90
CA GLN A 259 23.42 -1.16 8.84
C GLN A 259 23.94 -1.64 10.20
N THR A 260 23.38 -1.12 11.30
CA THR A 260 23.64 -1.60 12.65
C THR A 260 22.37 -1.46 13.50
N SER A 261 22.26 -2.23 14.58
CA SER A 261 21.09 -2.21 15.48
C SER A 261 20.82 -0.85 16.14
N ARG A 262 21.83 0.02 16.21
CA ARG A 262 21.75 1.39 16.74
C ARG A 262 22.06 2.46 15.69
N GLY A 263 22.25 2.08 14.44
CA GLY A 263 22.60 2.98 13.34
C GLY A 263 21.41 3.79 12.89
N ALA A 264 21.69 4.96 12.29
CA ALA A 264 20.67 5.73 11.61
C ALA A 264 20.19 4.98 10.35
N ASP A 265 18.91 5.14 10.04
CA ASP A 265 18.35 4.68 8.76
C ASP A 265 18.94 5.54 7.64
N GLN A 266 19.17 4.94 6.46
CA GLN A 266 19.60 5.71 5.28
C GLN A 266 18.45 6.50 4.67
N ILE A 267 17.21 6.11 4.97
CA ILE A 267 16.01 6.77 4.48
C ILE A 267 15.73 8.02 5.30
N TRP A 268 15.71 9.15 4.61
CA TRP A 268 15.36 10.44 5.16
C TRP A 268 13.85 10.67 5.08
N GLU A 269 13.16 10.53 6.22
CA GLU A 269 11.70 10.68 6.30
C GLU A 269 11.23 12.13 6.22
N ALA A 270 12.13 13.12 6.23
CA ALA A 270 11.80 14.56 6.24
C ALA A 270 10.99 15.01 7.47
N ARG A 271 11.38 14.53 8.66
CA ARG A 271 10.71 14.89 9.93
C ARG A 271 10.79 16.40 10.19
N PRO A 272 9.65 17.09 10.40
CA PRO A 272 9.62 18.51 10.74
C PRO A 272 10.26 18.77 12.10
N LYS A 273 11.22 19.68 12.10
CA LYS A 273 11.83 20.28 13.29
C LYS A 273 12.23 21.69 12.92
N TRP A 274 11.23 22.58 12.86
CA TRP A 274 11.44 23.95 12.42
C TRP A 274 10.77 24.92 13.38
N THR A 275 11.51 25.97 13.73
CA THR A 275 11.01 27.15 14.43
C THR A 275 11.39 28.35 13.59
N ARG A 276 10.43 29.25 13.38
CA ARG A 276 10.63 30.51 12.68
C ARG A 276 11.82 31.26 13.30
N PRO A 277 12.83 31.67 12.49
CA PRO A 277 14.00 32.37 13.01
C PRO A 277 13.66 33.70 13.70
N GLU A 278 12.77 34.49 13.09
CA GLU A 278 12.38 35.81 13.58
C GLU A 278 10.86 35.96 13.61
N LEU A 279 10.32 36.35 14.77
CA LEU A 279 8.90 36.68 14.90
C LEU A 279 8.62 38.08 14.36
N PRO A 280 7.40 38.35 13.88
CA PRO A 280 6.96 39.73 13.61
C PRO A 280 7.15 40.61 14.86
N PRO A 281 7.44 41.92 14.71
CA PRO A 281 7.58 42.82 15.86
C PRO A 281 6.36 42.83 16.77
N GLY A 282 6.57 43.02 18.08
CA GLY A 282 5.53 43.07 19.10
C GLY A 282 5.36 41.75 19.87
N ALA A 283 4.58 41.82 20.95
CA ALA A 283 4.16 40.65 21.71
C ALA A 283 2.98 39.95 21.01
N HIS A 284 3.14 38.64 20.74
CA HIS A 284 2.13 37.84 20.04
C HIS A 284 1.68 36.67 20.91
N GLU A 285 0.37 36.42 20.91
CA GLU A 285 -0.19 35.18 21.42
C GLU A 285 -0.02 34.09 20.35
N ILE A 286 0.61 32.99 20.73
CA ILE A 286 0.88 31.84 19.89
C ILE A 286 0.01 30.68 20.38
N THR A 287 -0.78 30.12 19.48
CA THR A 287 -1.55 28.90 19.76
C THR A 287 -0.81 27.68 19.21
N ALA A 288 -0.51 26.72 20.08
CA ALA A 288 -0.02 25.40 19.69
C ALA A 288 -1.22 24.49 19.38
N LEU A 289 -1.27 23.96 18.16
CA LEU A 289 -2.31 23.05 17.67
C LEU A 289 -1.76 21.62 17.57
N ASP A 290 -2.60 20.66 17.96
CA ASP A 290 -2.37 19.23 17.82
C ASP A 290 -3.25 18.67 16.68
N ILE A 291 -2.62 18.07 15.68
CA ILE A 291 -3.29 17.45 14.54
C ILE A 291 -3.78 16.06 14.92
N ASN A 292 -5.10 15.90 14.99
CA ASN A 292 -5.72 14.64 15.38
C ASN A 292 -5.40 13.50 14.39
N GLY A 293 -4.96 12.35 14.92
CA GLY A 293 -4.84 11.11 14.15
C GLY A 293 -3.88 11.22 12.96
N ALA A 294 -2.71 11.86 13.14
CA ALA A 294 -1.73 12.06 12.07
C ALA A 294 -1.37 10.75 11.32
N TYR A 295 -1.03 9.68 12.06
CA TYR A 295 -0.75 8.38 11.44
C TYR A 295 -1.98 7.72 10.80
N LEU A 296 -3.16 7.85 11.42
CA LEU A 296 -4.41 7.34 10.84
C LEU A 296 -4.72 8.04 9.51
N SER A 297 -4.49 9.35 9.41
CA SER A 297 -4.60 10.11 8.15
C SER A 297 -3.55 9.66 7.13
N ALA A 298 -2.33 9.39 7.57
CA ALA A 298 -1.20 9.03 6.74
C ALA A 298 -1.31 7.63 6.11
N LEU A 299 -2.16 6.75 6.63
CA LEU A 299 -2.49 5.46 5.98
C LEU A 299 -3.07 5.65 4.58
N LYS A 300 -3.61 6.83 4.26
CA LYS A 300 -3.98 7.22 2.90
C LYS A 300 -2.73 7.72 2.15
N THR A 301 -1.96 6.79 1.60
CA THR A 301 -0.74 7.06 0.85
C THR A 301 -0.50 6.01 -0.22
N HIS A 302 0.30 6.34 -1.23
CA HIS A 302 0.64 5.40 -2.31
C HIS A 302 1.65 4.38 -1.79
N LEU A 303 1.21 3.13 -1.68
CA LEU A 303 2.04 2.03 -1.19
C LEU A 303 2.46 1.10 -2.33
N PRO A 304 3.74 0.69 -2.38
CA PRO A 304 4.23 -0.30 -3.34
C PRO A 304 3.57 -1.66 -3.09
N LEU A 305 3.02 -2.29 -4.12
CA LEU A 305 2.30 -3.56 -4.02
C LEU A 305 3.25 -4.75 -3.88
N GLY A 306 4.29 -4.78 -4.71
CA GLY A 306 5.23 -5.88 -4.82
C GLY A 306 6.68 -5.50 -4.50
N GLN A 307 7.61 -6.36 -4.91
CA GLN A 307 9.05 -6.15 -4.78
C GLN A 307 9.47 -4.86 -5.50
N LEU A 308 10.35 -4.10 -4.85
CA LEU A 308 10.89 -2.88 -5.43
C LEU A 308 11.94 -3.21 -6.50
N GLU A 309 11.79 -2.58 -7.66
CA GLU A 309 12.73 -2.67 -8.77
C GLU A 309 13.59 -1.41 -8.81
N HIS A 310 14.87 -1.61 -9.09
CA HIS A 310 15.83 -0.52 -9.23
C HIS A 310 15.77 0.07 -10.63
N THR A 311 15.73 1.41 -10.70
CA THR A 311 15.75 2.16 -11.97
C THR A 311 16.63 3.39 -11.83
N THR A 312 17.38 3.71 -12.89
CA THR A 312 18.23 4.90 -13.00
C THR A 312 17.84 5.73 -14.23
N GLY A 313 17.99 7.05 -14.17
CA GLY A 313 17.80 7.93 -15.34
C GLY A 313 16.38 8.05 -15.88
N LEU A 314 15.36 7.52 -15.18
CA LEU A 314 13.96 7.65 -15.56
C LEU A 314 13.27 8.77 -14.78
N PRO A 315 12.32 9.51 -15.40
CA PRO A 315 11.51 10.48 -14.69
C PRO A 315 10.57 9.80 -13.68
N HIS A 316 9.99 10.59 -12.77
CA HIS A 316 9.00 10.09 -11.80
C HIS A 316 7.76 9.50 -12.48
N ASP A 317 7.46 8.22 -12.19
CA ASP A 317 6.20 7.57 -12.59
C ASP A 317 5.18 7.62 -11.45
N ARG A 318 4.07 8.33 -11.70
CA ARG A 318 2.98 8.51 -10.74
C ARG A 318 2.22 7.22 -10.39
N ARG A 319 2.35 6.17 -11.20
CA ARG A 319 1.75 4.84 -10.97
C ARG A 319 2.62 3.94 -10.10
N ARG A 320 3.85 4.36 -9.81
CA ARG A 320 4.80 3.65 -8.96
C ARG A 320 4.98 4.41 -7.64
N ALA A 321 5.44 3.68 -6.63
CA ALA A 321 5.85 4.26 -5.35
C ALA A 321 7.03 3.48 -4.79
N GLY A 322 7.81 4.14 -3.95
CA GLY A 322 8.90 3.53 -3.21
C GLY A 322 9.83 4.58 -2.60
N ILE A 323 11.12 4.42 -2.85
CA ILE A 323 12.17 5.31 -2.37
C ILE A 323 13.03 5.81 -3.53
N HIS A 324 13.58 7.01 -3.38
CA HIS A 324 14.27 7.75 -4.45
C HIS A 324 15.50 8.44 -3.90
N LEU A 325 16.63 8.28 -4.57
CA LEU A 325 17.80 9.12 -4.32
C LEU A 325 17.62 10.40 -5.11
N ILE A 326 17.58 11.54 -4.41
CA ILE A 326 17.36 12.84 -5.05
C ILE A 326 18.43 13.85 -4.63
N THR A 327 18.73 14.81 -5.52
CA THR A 327 19.25 16.12 -5.09
C THR A 327 18.03 17.01 -4.82
N PRO A 328 17.79 17.44 -3.57
CA PRO A 328 16.68 18.33 -3.26
C PRO A 328 16.98 19.73 -3.81
N PRO A 329 15.95 20.48 -4.24
CA PRO A 329 16.13 21.85 -4.70
C PRO A 329 16.54 22.78 -3.55
N ALA A 330 17.12 23.93 -3.90
CA ALA A 330 17.34 25.00 -2.92
C ALA A 330 16.00 25.46 -2.31
N TRP A 331 16.00 25.74 -1.01
CA TRP A 331 14.83 26.21 -0.27
C TRP A 331 15.08 27.61 0.28
N ASN A 332 14.47 28.62 -0.34
CA ASN A 332 14.69 30.04 -0.02
C ASN A 332 13.56 30.65 0.84
N HIS A 333 12.78 29.81 1.52
CA HIS A 333 11.61 30.22 2.31
C HIS A 333 11.72 29.82 3.79
N ASP A 334 12.91 29.43 4.24
CA ASP A 334 13.20 28.96 5.61
C ASP A 334 12.91 29.99 6.71
N THR A 335 12.84 31.28 6.35
CA THR A 335 12.46 32.38 7.24
C THR A 335 10.96 32.40 7.57
N VAL A 336 10.11 31.82 6.70
CA VAL A 336 8.64 31.90 6.81
C VAL A 336 7.94 30.55 6.84
N LEU A 337 8.56 29.52 6.27
CA LEU A 337 8.01 28.18 6.12
C LEU A 337 9.07 27.12 6.41
N PRO A 338 8.67 25.97 7.00
CA PRO A 338 9.57 24.84 7.17
C PRO A 338 10.05 24.32 5.81
N ASN A 339 11.29 23.85 5.74
CA ASN A 339 11.77 23.14 4.57
C ASN A 339 10.97 21.82 4.40
N PRO A 340 10.42 21.51 3.20
CA PRO A 340 9.67 20.28 2.94
C PRO A 340 10.47 18.99 3.14
N ILE A 341 11.81 19.06 3.12
CA ILE A 341 12.67 17.92 3.50
C ILE A 341 13.02 17.91 4.98
N GLY A 342 12.45 18.75 5.84
CA GLY A 342 12.80 18.83 7.26
C GLY A 342 14.15 19.52 7.51
N GLN A 343 14.66 19.42 8.74
CA GLN A 343 15.93 20.05 9.15
C GLN A 343 17.11 19.17 8.78
N ARG A 344 18.01 19.68 7.92
CA ARG A 344 19.20 18.96 7.44
C ARG A 344 20.42 19.87 7.46
N ASP A 345 21.53 19.33 7.95
CA ASP A 345 22.80 20.06 8.05
C ASP A 345 23.70 19.81 6.82
N GLU A 346 23.76 18.56 6.34
CA GLU A 346 24.62 18.18 5.22
C GLU A 346 23.94 18.44 3.87
N PRO A 347 24.57 19.11 2.90
CA PRO A 347 24.03 19.24 1.55
C PRO A 347 24.22 17.95 0.73
N GLY A 348 23.64 17.91 -0.48
CA GLY A 348 23.87 16.85 -1.47
C GLY A 348 22.74 15.81 -1.56
N PRO A 349 22.97 14.70 -2.28
CA PRO A 349 21.94 13.68 -2.50
C PRO A 349 21.48 13.00 -1.20
N LEU A 350 20.21 12.59 -1.15
CA LEU A 350 19.65 11.81 -0.05
C LEU A 350 18.51 10.90 -0.51
N TRP A 351 18.35 9.76 0.18
CA TRP A 351 17.24 8.85 -0.06
C TRP A 351 15.98 9.36 0.62
N VAL A 352 14.95 9.68 -0.16
CA VAL A 352 13.63 10.09 0.32
C VAL A 352 12.57 9.08 -0.08
N THR A 353 11.44 9.12 0.61
CA THR A 353 10.26 8.31 0.28
C THR A 353 9.34 9.01 -0.73
N GLU A 354 8.48 8.23 -1.39
CA GLU A 354 7.46 8.72 -2.34
C GLU A 354 6.67 9.96 -1.86
N PRO A 355 6.17 10.07 -0.61
CA PRO A 355 5.43 11.27 -0.17
C PRO A 355 6.25 12.55 -0.21
N THR A 356 7.52 12.49 0.18
CA THR A 356 8.45 13.63 0.16
C THR A 356 8.73 14.05 -1.27
N LEU A 357 9.01 13.09 -2.17
CA LEU A 357 9.21 13.39 -3.60
C LEU A 357 7.95 14.01 -4.22
N ARG A 358 6.77 13.43 -3.97
CA ARG A 358 5.48 13.99 -4.44
C ARG A 358 5.20 15.38 -3.88
N LEU A 359 5.60 15.65 -2.65
CA LEU A 359 5.49 16.99 -2.06
C LEU A 359 6.40 17.96 -2.83
N LEU A 360 7.68 17.67 -2.98
CA LEU A 360 8.62 18.53 -3.72
C LEU A 360 8.16 18.79 -5.17
N LEU A 361 7.77 17.75 -5.91
CA LEU A 361 7.24 17.89 -7.27
C LEU A 361 5.94 18.71 -7.32
N ARG A 362 5.12 18.66 -6.27
CA ARG A 362 3.94 19.50 -6.16
C ARG A 362 4.34 20.96 -5.95
N LEU A 363 5.26 21.23 -5.05
CA LEU A 363 5.70 22.59 -4.70
C LEU A 363 6.48 23.27 -5.83
N SER A 364 7.19 22.50 -6.65
CA SER A 364 7.85 23.01 -7.86
C SER A 364 6.91 23.23 -9.04
N GLY A 365 5.71 22.62 -8.99
CA GLY A 365 4.71 22.78 -10.02
C GLY A 365 4.20 24.24 -10.14
N PRO A 366 3.65 24.62 -11.31
CA PRO A 366 3.28 26.00 -11.63
C PRO A 366 2.20 26.59 -10.72
N LYS A 367 1.46 25.74 -10.00
CA LYS A 367 0.46 26.19 -9.02
C LYS A 367 1.11 26.86 -7.80
N TYR A 368 2.27 26.39 -7.36
CA TYR A 368 2.92 26.85 -6.13
C TYR A 368 4.22 27.59 -6.40
N GLY A 369 5.09 27.04 -7.26
CA GLY A 369 6.35 27.68 -7.68
C GLY A 369 7.29 28.05 -6.53
N LEU A 370 7.34 27.23 -5.46
CA LEU A 370 8.12 27.52 -4.25
C LEU A 370 9.58 27.03 -4.31
N CYS A 371 9.90 26.14 -5.24
CA CYS A 371 11.25 25.62 -5.43
C CYS A 371 11.41 25.06 -6.84
N ASP A 372 12.65 24.78 -7.24
CA ASP A 372 12.91 24.03 -8.46
C ASP A 372 12.47 22.56 -8.32
N PRO A 373 12.25 21.82 -9.42
CA PRO A 373 12.04 20.38 -9.36
C PRO A 373 13.28 19.66 -8.77
N PRO A 374 13.09 18.65 -7.89
CA PRO A 374 14.20 17.82 -7.43
C PRO A 374 14.79 17.02 -8.59
N GLU A 375 16.10 16.83 -8.58
CA GLU A 375 16.79 15.91 -9.49
C GLU A 375 16.68 14.48 -8.94
N ILE A 376 16.18 13.55 -9.75
CA ILE A 376 16.03 12.14 -9.37
C ILE A 376 17.17 11.36 -10.01
N HIS A 377 18.03 10.74 -9.19
CA HIS A 377 19.18 9.97 -9.65
C HIS A 377 18.81 8.52 -9.92
N GLU A 378 18.16 7.91 -8.92
CA GLU A 378 17.77 6.51 -8.95
C GLU A 378 16.58 6.26 -8.03
N SER A 379 15.92 5.13 -8.21
CA SER A 379 14.71 4.79 -7.48
C SER A 379 14.57 3.29 -7.29
N TYR A 380 14.03 2.89 -6.14
CA TYR A 380 13.52 1.54 -5.91
C TYR A 380 12.01 1.63 -5.77
N THR A 381 11.26 1.17 -6.77
CA THR A 381 9.80 1.33 -6.79
C THR A 381 9.09 0.09 -7.29
N SER A 382 7.81 -0.05 -6.96
CA SER A 382 6.93 -1.02 -7.60
C SER A 382 5.58 -0.39 -7.93
N GLY A 383 4.73 -1.09 -8.70
CA GLY A 383 3.37 -0.64 -8.97
C GLY A 383 2.65 -0.32 -7.66
N ALA A 384 1.94 0.81 -7.60
CA ALA A 384 1.44 1.35 -6.34
C ALA A 384 0.00 1.82 -6.42
N THR A 385 -0.64 1.90 -5.26
CA THR A 385 -2.01 2.43 -5.12
C THR A 385 -2.19 3.14 -3.79
N GLU A 386 -2.95 4.23 -3.78
CA GLU A 386 -3.38 4.94 -2.57
C GLU A 386 -4.48 4.17 -1.81
N GLY A 387 -5.19 3.28 -2.51
CA GLY A 387 -6.35 2.58 -1.98
C GLY A 387 -6.04 1.35 -1.14
N LEU A 388 -4.76 0.98 -0.97
CA LEU A 388 -4.38 -0.31 -0.40
C LEU A 388 -4.87 -0.50 1.04
N LEU A 389 -4.70 0.54 1.87
CA LEU A 389 -5.11 0.56 3.27
C LEU A 389 -6.39 1.35 3.49
N GLU A 390 -7.10 1.76 2.43
CA GLU A 390 -8.22 2.70 2.58
C GLU A 390 -9.38 2.08 3.37
N LYS A 391 -9.72 0.81 3.13
CA LYS A 391 -10.78 0.12 3.88
C LYS A 391 -10.42 -0.05 5.36
N PHE A 392 -9.18 -0.46 5.63
CA PHE A 392 -8.61 -0.56 6.98
C PHE A 392 -8.64 0.79 7.71
N ARG A 393 -8.18 1.85 7.03
CA ARG A 393 -8.19 3.23 7.54
C ARG A 393 -9.59 3.72 7.86
N VAL A 394 -10.56 3.47 6.96
CA VAL A 394 -11.96 3.89 7.16
C VAL A 394 -12.58 3.17 8.35
N ALA A 395 -12.38 1.84 8.49
CA ALA A 395 -12.87 1.10 9.65
C ALA A 395 -12.35 1.65 10.99
N LEU A 396 -11.04 1.94 11.07
CA LEU A 396 -10.43 2.56 12.26
C LEU A 396 -10.94 3.98 12.50
N LYS A 397 -11.08 4.78 11.44
CA LYS A 397 -11.61 6.15 11.53
C LYS A 397 -13.05 6.13 12.05
N ASP A 398 -13.91 5.29 11.49
CA ASP A 398 -15.32 5.25 11.86
C ASP A 398 -15.51 4.72 13.29
N ALA A 399 -14.72 3.73 13.72
CA ALA A 399 -14.69 3.30 15.12
C ALA A 399 -14.23 4.42 16.07
N ARG A 400 -13.19 5.17 15.68
CA ARG A 400 -12.72 6.32 16.46
C ARG A 400 -13.77 7.43 16.55
N ASP A 401 -14.42 7.78 15.44
CA ASP A 401 -15.42 8.85 15.40
C ASP A 401 -16.66 8.48 16.23
N ARG A 402 -17.10 7.21 16.18
CA ARG A 402 -18.15 6.70 17.07
C ARG A 402 -17.76 6.79 18.53
N ALA A 403 -16.55 6.33 18.88
CA ALA A 403 -16.06 6.39 20.25
C ALA A 403 -15.93 7.83 20.78
N LEU A 404 -15.63 8.81 19.92
CA LEU A 404 -15.69 10.23 20.29
C LEU A 404 -17.13 10.71 20.54
N ALA A 405 -18.09 10.26 19.74
CA ALA A 405 -19.49 10.64 19.88
C ALA A 405 -20.15 10.03 21.13
N GLU A 406 -19.70 8.84 21.53
CA GLU A 406 -20.22 8.07 22.67
C GLU A 406 -19.41 8.27 23.96
N ASP A 407 -18.34 9.08 23.92
CA ASP A 407 -17.37 9.26 25.02
C ASP A 407 -16.83 7.93 25.56
N ASP A 408 -16.42 7.04 24.65
CA ASP A 408 -15.85 5.73 24.95
C ASP A 408 -14.30 5.78 24.98
N PRO A 409 -13.68 5.95 26.16
CA PRO A 409 -12.23 6.04 26.27
C PRO A 409 -11.52 4.71 25.94
N VAL A 410 -12.18 3.56 26.12
CA VAL A 410 -11.59 2.23 25.88
C VAL A 410 -11.36 2.05 24.39
N THR A 411 -12.40 2.28 23.58
CA THR A 411 -12.30 2.16 22.12
C THR A 411 -11.33 3.21 21.56
N LEU A 412 -11.31 4.43 22.10
CA LEU A 412 -10.38 5.48 21.64
C LEU A 412 -8.92 5.08 21.83
N GLU A 413 -8.53 4.63 23.02
CA GLU A 413 -7.15 4.21 23.30
C GLU A 413 -6.79 2.93 22.56
N TYR A 414 -7.74 1.99 22.42
CA TYR A 414 -7.53 0.77 21.66
C TYR A 414 -7.29 1.03 20.17
N VAL A 415 -8.17 1.78 19.50
CA VAL A 415 -8.02 2.14 18.08
C VAL A 415 -6.74 2.93 17.85
N LYS A 416 -6.39 3.85 18.77
CA LYS A 416 -5.12 4.58 18.75
C LYS A 416 -3.93 3.64 18.81
N ALA A 417 -3.97 2.65 19.68
CA ALA A 417 -2.92 1.63 19.77
C ALA A 417 -2.84 0.78 18.50
N MET A 418 -3.97 0.39 17.88
CA MET A 418 -3.98 -0.41 16.65
C MET A 418 -3.20 0.28 15.53
N TYR A 419 -3.58 1.51 15.14
CA TYR A 419 -2.90 2.17 14.01
C TYR A 419 -1.46 2.59 14.35
N SER A 420 -1.20 3.05 15.59
CA SER A 420 0.13 3.54 15.97
C SER A 420 1.14 2.38 16.03
N LYS A 421 0.72 1.25 16.62
CA LYS A 421 1.57 0.05 16.69
C LYS A 421 1.75 -0.56 15.32
N PHE A 422 0.68 -0.72 14.54
CA PHE A 422 0.74 -1.23 13.15
C PHE A 422 1.82 -0.53 12.34
N VAL A 423 1.81 0.81 12.30
CA VAL A 423 2.82 1.61 11.58
C VAL A 423 4.22 1.41 12.16
N SER A 424 4.37 1.33 13.48
CA SER A 424 5.68 1.16 14.12
C SER A 424 6.27 -0.24 13.98
N THR A 425 5.44 -1.27 13.75
CA THR A 425 5.86 -2.67 13.79
C THR A 425 5.97 -3.35 12.42
N MET A 426 5.46 -2.75 11.35
CA MET A 426 5.59 -3.31 9.99
C MET A 426 7.00 -3.20 9.38
N GLY A 427 7.94 -2.53 10.05
CA GLY A 427 9.35 -2.51 9.64
C GLY A 427 10.11 -3.75 10.14
N GLU A 428 11.25 -3.55 10.79
CA GLU A 428 12.10 -4.65 11.28
C GLU A 428 11.65 -5.24 12.65
N SER A 429 10.39 -5.05 13.05
CA SER A 429 9.96 -5.44 14.39
C SER A 429 9.70 -6.93 14.51
N ASN A 430 10.24 -7.57 15.56
CA ASN A 430 9.92 -8.97 15.90
C ASN A 430 8.47 -9.18 16.37
N TYR A 431 7.73 -8.10 16.64
CA TYR A 431 6.35 -8.16 17.12
C TYR A 431 5.33 -8.39 16.01
N ASN A 432 5.61 -7.94 14.78
CA ASN A 432 4.76 -8.21 13.62
C ASN A 432 5.51 -9.10 12.64
N ARG A 433 5.24 -10.41 12.72
CA ARG A 433 5.84 -11.41 11.84
C ARG A 433 5.04 -11.64 10.56
N GLU A 434 3.85 -11.06 10.48
CA GLU A 434 2.90 -11.26 9.37
C GLU A 434 3.10 -10.24 8.25
N LEU A 435 3.78 -9.12 8.54
CA LEU A 435 4.06 -8.05 7.58
C LEU A 435 5.44 -7.42 7.83
N TYR A 436 6.36 -7.63 6.89
CA TYR A 436 7.70 -7.04 6.90
C TYR A 436 7.89 -6.13 5.68
N ARG A 437 7.51 -4.86 5.84
CA ARG A 437 7.53 -3.80 4.83
C ARG A 437 8.16 -2.51 5.40
N PRO A 438 9.50 -2.48 5.56
CA PRO A 438 10.19 -1.26 6.01
C PRO A 438 9.96 -0.08 5.07
N ASP A 439 9.77 -0.33 3.77
CA ASP A 439 9.36 0.67 2.79
C ASP A 439 8.01 1.31 3.13
N TRP A 440 7.00 0.52 3.48
CA TRP A 440 5.69 1.04 3.90
C TRP A 440 5.78 1.87 5.18
N MET A 441 6.56 1.39 6.15
CA MET A 441 6.77 2.11 7.41
C MET A 441 7.29 3.53 7.14
N HIS A 442 8.37 3.66 6.36
CA HIS A 442 8.95 4.96 6.03
C HIS A 442 7.97 5.81 5.22
N ILE A 443 7.29 5.24 4.22
CA ILE A 443 6.29 5.97 3.40
C ILE A 443 5.15 6.52 4.27
N ILE A 444 4.58 5.72 5.18
CA ILE A 444 3.47 6.19 6.03
C ILE A 444 3.94 7.28 7.00
N ARG A 445 5.15 7.16 7.57
CA ARG A 445 5.72 8.19 8.44
C ARG A 445 5.95 9.50 7.69
N SER A 446 6.61 9.45 6.54
CA SER A 446 6.82 10.61 5.67
C SER A 446 5.51 11.24 5.20
N GLN A 447 4.46 10.44 4.96
CA GLN A 447 3.15 10.98 4.62
C GLN A 447 2.56 11.81 5.77
N ALA A 448 2.72 11.40 7.03
CA ALA A 448 2.29 12.20 8.18
C ALA A 448 3.01 13.56 8.21
N PHE A 449 4.32 13.56 7.95
CA PHE A 449 5.13 14.78 7.89
C PHE A 449 4.73 15.69 6.73
N ALA A 450 4.52 15.14 5.54
CA ALA A 450 4.02 15.89 4.38
C ALA A 450 2.62 16.49 4.64
N ASN A 451 1.75 15.77 5.35
CA ASN A 451 0.43 16.28 5.74
C ASN A 451 0.53 17.47 6.70
N LEU A 452 1.42 17.41 7.70
CA LEU A 452 1.69 18.52 8.61
C LEU A 452 2.24 19.73 7.85
N TRP A 453 3.19 19.51 6.93
CA TRP A 453 3.74 20.56 6.08
C TRP A 453 2.65 21.26 5.26
N MET A 454 1.76 20.50 4.61
CA MET A 454 0.64 21.06 3.85
C MET A 454 -0.34 21.86 4.72
N LYS A 455 -0.52 21.50 5.99
CA LYS A 455 -1.32 22.30 6.95
C LYS A 455 -0.60 23.61 7.31
N ALA A 456 0.71 23.57 7.56
CA ALA A 456 1.51 24.77 7.79
C ALA A 456 1.42 25.72 6.59
N PHE A 457 1.55 25.18 5.37
CA PHE A 457 1.41 25.96 4.15
C PHE A 457 -0.01 26.55 3.97
N LYS A 458 -1.06 25.77 4.24
CA LYS A 458 -2.45 26.27 4.23
C LYS A 458 -2.65 27.43 5.22
N ALA A 459 -2.07 27.33 6.42
CA ALA A 459 -2.12 28.39 7.41
C ALA A 459 -1.43 29.67 6.90
N HIS A 460 -0.25 29.51 6.30
CA HIS A 460 0.50 30.60 5.69
C HIS A 460 -0.26 31.28 4.54
N GLU A 461 -0.85 30.51 3.62
CA GLU A 461 -1.67 31.06 2.52
C GLU A 461 -2.91 31.80 3.01
N ALA A 462 -3.45 31.41 4.17
CA ALA A 462 -4.56 32.11 4.82
C ALA A 462 -4.13 33.34 5.63
N GLY A 463 -2.85 33.72 5.59
CA GLY A 463 -2.31 34.90 6.27
C GLY A 463 -1.94 34.68 7.74
N LEU A 464 -1.97 33.45 8.24
CA LEU A 464 -1.48 33.13 9.58
C LEU A 464 0.04 33.06 9.59
N THR A 465 0.66 33.49 10.69
CA THR A 465 2.11 33.34 10.84
C THR A 465 2.41 31.96 11.39
N VAL A 466 3.08 31.11 10.60
CA VAL A 466 3.59 29.81 11.05
C VAL A 466 4.82 30.04 11.92
N VAL A 467 4.74 29.68 13.20
CA VAL A 467 5.83 29.88 14.17
C VAL A 467 6.69 28.64 14.31
N ARG A 468 6.08 27.45 14.35
CA ARG A 468 6.79 26.21 14.58
C ARG A 468 6.00 25.03 14.01
N ALA A 469 6.72 24.07 13.44
CA ALA A 469 6.18 22.80 12.98
C ALA A 469 7.11 21.68 13.47
N MET A 470 6.60 20.77 14.29
CA MET A 470 7.40 19.74 14.95
C MET A 470 6.71 18.39 14.95
N GLY A 471 7.52 17.34 14.84
CA GLY A 471 7.02 15.98 14.96
C GLY A 471 6.00 15.64 13.88
N THR A 472 4.95 14.93 14.25
CA THR A 472 3.91 14.45 13.33
C THR A 472 2.66 15.32 13.31
N ASP A 473 2.44 16.11 14.36
CA ASP A 473 1.14 16.66 14.71
C ASP A 473 1.19 18.04 15.37
N GLU A 474 2.36 18.64 15.61
CA GLU A 474 2.45 19.91 16.35
C GLU A 474 2.68 21.10 15.41
N LEU A 475 1.75 22.06 15.43
CA LEU A 475 1.77 23.27 14.61
C LEU A 475 1.46 24.51 15.45
N HIS A 476 2.36 25.49 15.47
CA HIS A 476 2.21 26.73 16.24
C HIS A 476 1.92 27.89 15.30
N LEU A 477 0.87 28.65 15.59
CA LEU A 477 0.37 29.72 14.73
C LEU A 477 0.14 31.00 15.54
N ILE A 478 0.34 32.15 14.88
CA ILE A 478 -0.18 33.45 15.31
C ILE A 478 -1.31 33.84 14.36
N GLY A 479 -2.42 34.33 14.91
CA GLY A 479 -3.60 34.78 14.17
C GLY A 479 -4.84 33.91 14.37
N ALA A 480 -5.92 34.24 13.66
CA ALA A 480 -7.24 33.61 13.79
C ALA A 480 -7.29 32.22 13.12
N TRP A 481 -6.61 31.22 13.72
CA TRP A 481 -6.49 29.89 13.13
C TRP A 481 -7.82 29.14 12.92
N ARG A 482 -8.86 29.50 13.70
CA ARG A 482 -10.21 28.91 13.61
C ARG A 482 -10.91 29.20 12.28
N ASP A 483 -10.50 30.24 11.56
CA ASP A 483 -11.00 30.55 10.23
C ASP A 483 -10.44 29.57 9.17
N VAL A 484 -9.35 28.87 9.50
CA VAL A 484 -8.61 27.98 8.58
C VAL A 484 -8.82 26.51 8.90
N PHE A 485 -8.93 26.18 10.19
CA PHE A 485 -9.09 24.82 10.68
C PHE A 485 -10.30 24.69 11.60
N PRO A 486 -11.19 23.71 11.37
CA PRO A 486 -12.24 23.40 12.32
C PRO A 486 -11.64 22.87 13.63
N GLU A 487 -12.15 23.36 14.75
CA GLU A 487 -11.77 22.91 16.08
C GLU A 487 -12.54 21.66 16.49
N GLY A 488 -11.83 20.66 17.02
CA GLY A 488 -12.45 19.44 17.52
C GLY A 488 -11.48 18.27 17.61
N ARG A 489 -12.03 17.05 17.72
CA ARG A 489 -11.26 15.81 17.91
C ARG A 489 -11.33 14.89 16.70
N GLY A 490 -12.15 15.18 15.70
CA GLY A 490 -12.24 14.44 14.44
C GLY A 490 -10.93 14.50 13.64
N VAL A 491 -10.73 13.54 12.74
CA VAL A 491 -9.47 13.40 11.97
C VAL A 491 -9.19 14.61 11.05
N SER A 492 -10.22 15.32 10.60
CA SER A 492 -10.09 16.57 9.82
C SER A 492 -9.93 17.82 10.68
N GLU A 493 -10.17 17.72 11.99
CA GLU A 493 -10.18 18.81 12.94
C GLU A 493 -8.85 18.90 13.68
N VAL A 494 -8.63 20.02 14.36
CA VAL A 494 -7.45 20.26 15.20
C VAL A 494 -7.90 20.67 16.60
N LYS A 495 -7.06 20.44 17.60
CA LYS A 495 -7.34 20.88 18.98
C LYS A 495 -6.21 21.76 19.49
N VAL A 496 -6.55 22.67 20.40
CA VAL A 496 -5.54 23.46 21.12
C VAL A 496 -4.79 22.54 22.08
N LYS A 497 -3.47 22.56 21.98
CA LYS A 497 -2.56 21.87 22.90
C LYS A 497 -2.13 22.80 24.03
N ASP A 498 -1.76 24.03 23.67
CA ASP A 498 -1.27 25.04 24.59
C ASP A 498 -1.39 26.44 23.97
N SER A 499 -1.22 27.50 24.76
CA SER A 499 -1.12 28.88 24.29
C SER A 499 -0.11 29.66 25.12
N TYR A 500 0.77 30.40 24.46
CA TYR A 500 1.84 31.16 25.12
C TYR A 500 2.14 32.45 24.37
N THR A 501 2.69 33.44 25.07
CA THR A 501 3.10 34.72 24.48
C THR A 501 4.58 34.70 24.14
N ALA A 502 4.96 35.20 22.97
CA ALA A 502 6.35 35.45 22.63
C ALA A 502 6.52 36.69 21.74
N GLY A 503 7.72 37.24 21.73
CA GLY A 503 8.05 38.48 21.03
C GLY A 503 8.63 39.52 21.98
N THR A 504 9.28 40.54 21.43
CA THR A 504 9.78 41.69 22.18
C THR A 504 8.81 42.86 22.03
N ASP A 505 8.46 43.50 23.14
CA ASP A 505 7.76 44.78 23.09
C ASP A 505 8.62 45.79 22.32
N PRO A 506 8.01 46.67 21.50
CA PRO A 506 8.74 47.81 20.97
C PRO A 506 9.28 48.60 22.16
N SER A 507 10.61 48.74 22.25
CA SER A 507 11.27 49.51 23.29
C SER A 507 10.56 50.87 23.43
N PRO A 508 10.17 51.28 24.66
CA PRO A 508 9.57 52.60 24.84
C PRO A 508 10.60 53.65 24.41
N GLN A 509 10.23 54.47 23.42
CA GLN A 509 11.00 55.63 22.99
C GLN A 509 10.92 56.76 24.02
#